data_AF-A0A6P1EN44-F1
#
_entry.id   AF-A0A6P1EN44-F1
#
_cell.length_a   1.000
_cell.length_b   1.000
_cell.length_c   1.000
_cell.angle_alpha   90.00
_cell.angle_beta   90.00
_cell.angle_gamma   90.00
#
_symmetry.space_group_name_H-M   'P 1'
#
loop_
_entity.id
_entity.type
_entity.pdbx_description
1 polymer ?
#
loop_
_entity_poly.entity_id
_entity_poly.type
_entity_poly.pdbx_seq_one_letter_code
_entity_poly.pdbx_strand_id
1 'polypeptide(L)'
;MPGNFIVKASQHPFLAGDSLPAALTALPQGQVRGVLDIKYAYADLKPVVNAPYRVMFENGTQLEGTLDDKGEARIENPPGPGKVFFGYDQRDAFAYPERPRNPIFGFRPTSPEDAREALERYAKAEADYMEDNYFPDEVAAIYSGDEDYDDLSGDYEYVGEFAPDRHDHDESPGTHDEVVLTGNEGRPGAPA
;
A
#
# COMPACT_ATOMS: atom_id res chain seq x y z
N MET A 1 -62.70 66.31 -50.35
CA MET A 1 -61.40 67.02 -50.30
C MET A 1 -60.31 65.95 -50.15
N PRO A 2 -59.25 65.91 -50.98
CA PRO A 2 -58.21 64.90 -50.84
C PRO A 2 -57.14 65.38 -49.82
N GLY A 3 -56.68 64.43 -49.00
CA GLY A 3 -55.76 64.68 -47.87
C GLY A 3 -54.28 64.56 -48.25
N ASN A 4 -53.45 65.25 -47.48
CA ASN A 4 -52.00 65.30 -47.63
C ASN A 4 -51.34 63.98 -47.20
N PHE A 5 -50.54 63.37 -48.07
CA PHE A 5 -49.83 62.11 -47.81
C PHE A 5 -48.33 62.37 -47.66
N ILE A 6 -47.76 62.01 -46.51
CA ILE A 6 -46.32 62.16 -46.24
C ILE A 6 -45.77 60.78 -45.84
N VAL A 7 -44.73 60.33 -46.55
CA VAL A 7 -43.95 59.15 -46.20
C VAL A 7 -42.61 59.60 -45.63
N LYS A 8 -42.31 59.20 -44.38
CA LYS A 8 -40.99 59.37 -43.77
C LYS A 8 -40.22 58.05 -43.93
N ALA A 9 -39.33 57.99 -44.92
CA ALA A 9 -38.35 56.92 -45.01
C ALA A 9 -37.15 57.28 -44.11
N SER A 10 -36.92 56.51 -43.04
CA SER A 10 -35.70 56.61 -42.25
C SER A 10 -34.57 55.93 -43.00
N GLN A 11 -33.64 56.71 -43.54
CA GLN A 11 -32.38 56.19 -44.06
C GLN A 11 -31.51 55.76 -42.87
N HIS A 12 -31.25 54.46 -42.74
CA HIS A 12 -30.21 53.96 -41.85
C HIS A 12 -28.89 53.88 -42.64
N PRO A 13 -27.92 54.79 -42.44
CA PRO A 13 -26.60 54.63 -43.02
C PRO A 13 -25.96 53.38 -42.41
N PHE A 14 -25.58 52.42 -43.26
CA PHE A 14 -24.86 51.23 -42.84
C PHE A 14 -23.38 51.61 -42.69
N LEU A 15 -23.01 52.06 -41.49
CA LEU A 15 -21.61 52.24 -41.10
C LEU A 15 -21.03 50.84 -40.83
N ALA A 16 -19.97 50.49 -41.55
CA ALA A 16 -19.30 49.20 -41.44
C ALA A 16 -18.84 48.95 -40.00
N GLY A 17 -18.99 47.71 -39.54
CA GLY A 17 -18.65 47.31 -38.18
C GLY A 17 -17.16 47.43 -37.90
N ASP A 18 -16.83 48.10 -36.81
CA ASP A 18 -15.48 48.24 -36.29
C ASP A 18 -15.07 46.91 -35.64
N SER A 19 -14.05 46.23 -36.17
CA SER A 19 -13.54 44.98 -35.59
C SER A 19 -12.44 45.30 -34.59
N LEU A 20 -12.79 45.36 -33.30
CA LEU A 20 -11.79 45.38 -32.24
C LEU A 20 -11.29 43.95 -31.99
N PRO A 21 -9.97 43.73 -31.84
CA PRO A 21 -9.45 42.42 -31.46
C PRO A 21 -9.99 42.06 -30.07
N ALA A 22 -10.50 40.83 -29.93
CA ALA A 22 -10.97 40.33 -28.65
C ALA A 22 -9.79 40.24 -27.67
N ALA A 23 -9.80 41.10 -26.64
CA ALA A 23 -8.88 41.02 -25.52
C ALA A 23 -9.31 39.85 -24.62
N LEU A 24 -8.85 38.64 -24.94
CA LEU A 24 -9.05 37.48 -24.09
C LEU A 24 -8.16 37.63 -22.85
N THR A 25 -8.78 37.76 -21.69
CA THR A 25 -8.08 37.65 -20.40
C THR A 25 -7.48 36.24 -20.33
N ALA A 26 -6.19 36.13 -20.00
CA ALA A 26 -5.55 34.83 -19.79
C ALA A 26 -6.33 34.07 -18.71
N LEU A 27 -6.62 32.78 -18.97
CA LEU A 27 -7.27 31.91 -17.99
C LEU A 27 -6.45 31.91 -16.70
N PRO A 28 -7.08 32.00 -15.51
CA PRO A 28 -6.37 31.80 -14.27
C PRO A 28 -5.75 30.40 -14.31
N GLN A 29 -4.42 30.32 -14.17
CA GLN A 29 -3.74 29.04 -13.99
C GLN A 29 -4.27 28.45 -12.69
N GLY A 30 -5.15 27.44 -12.80
CA GLY A 30 -5.70 26.75 -11.64
C GLY A 30 -4.54 26.18 -10.81
N GLN A 31 -4.52 26.51 -9.51
CA GLN A 31 -3.67 25.78 -8.57
C GLN A 31 -4.00 24.30 -8.71
N VAL A 32 -3.00 23.50 -9.09
CA VAL A 32 -3.14 22.05 -9.20
C VAL A 32 -3.36 21.53 -7.79
N ARG A 33 -4.61 21.19 -7.47
CA ARG A 33 -4.99 20.60 -6.19
C ARG A 33 -4.66 19.11 -6.23
N GLY A 34 -3.52 18.74 -5.65
CA GLY A 34 -3.13 17.34 -5.50
C GLY A 34 -3.82 16.70 -4.30
N VAL A 35 -3.94 15.38 -4.32
CA VAL A 35 -4.32 14.56 -3.16
C VAL A 35 -3.19 13.56 -2.94
N LEU A 36 -2.74 13.43 -1.70
CA LEU A 36 -1.82 12.38 -1.29
C LEU A 36 -2.58 11.38 -0.43
N ASP A 37 -2.83 10.20 -0.99
CA ASP A 37 -3.40 9.06 -0.28
C ASP A 37 -2.27 8.19 0.25
N ILE A 38 -2.30 7.93 1.56
CA ILE A 38 -1.33 7.14 2.31
C ILE A 38 -2.01 5.85 2.72
N LYS A 39 -1.37 4.70 2.49
CA LYS A 39 -1.83 3.38 2.92
C LYS A 39 -0.68 2.63 3.56
N TYR A 40 -0.94 2.04 4.72
CA TYR A 40 0.05 1.25 5.44
C TYR A 40 -0.55 -0.06 5.94
N ALA A 41 0.04 -1.17 5.50
CA ALA A 41 -0.38 -2.52 5.80
C ALA A 41 0.84 -3.43 6.03
N TYR A 42 0.62 -4.50 6.77
CA TYR A 42 1.57 -5.60 6.94
C TYR A 42 1.67 -6.44 5.65
N ALA A 43 2.64 -7.37 5.62
CA ALA A 43 2.84 -8.27 4.47
C ALA A 43 1.62 -9.17 4.19
N ASP A 44 0.84 -9.49 5.23
CA ASP A 44 -0.43 -10.23 5.13
C ASP A 44 -1.63 -9.34 4.76
N LEU A 45 -1.36 -8.11 4.30
CA LEU A 45 -2.33 -7.09 3.91
C LEU A 45 -3.25 -6.61 5.05
N LYS A 46 -2.98 -6.99 6.31
CA LYS A 46 -3.70 -6.42 7.45
C LYS A 46 -3.29 -4.95 7.63
N PRO A 47 -4.24 -4.04 7.88
CA PRO A 47 -3.92 -2.63 8.04
C PRO A 47 -3.12 -2.39 9.33
N VAL A 48 -2.22 -1.41 9.26
CA VAL A 48 -1.51 -0.89 10.44
C VAL A 48 -2.30 0.29 10.98
N VAL A 49 -2.95 0.08 12.11
CA VAL A 49 -4.06 0.94 12.53
C VAL A 49 -3.61 1.96 13.56
N ASN A 50 -4.16 3.17 13.50
CA ASN A 50 -3.85 4.26 14.42
C ASN A 50 -2.35 4.60 14.52
N ALA A 51 -1.55 4.22 13.53
CA ALA A 51 -0.12 4.52 13.52
C ALA A 51 0.09 6.01 13.25
N PRO A 52 0.94 6.69 14.04
CA PRO A 52 1.33 8.05 13.73
C PRO A 52 2.19 8.06 12.45
N TYR A 53 2.02 9.07 11.60
CA TYR A 53 2.83 9.25 10.41
C TYR A 53 3.36 10.68 10.33
N ARG A 54 4.48 10.84 9.63
CA ARG A 54 5.09 12.13 9.32
C ARG A 54 5.48 12.18 7.85
N VAL A 55 5.06 13.22 7.15
CA VAL A 55 5.46 13.51 5.77
C VAL A 55 6.46 14.65 5.78
N MET A 56 7.64 14.42 5.21
CA MET A 56 8.67 15.42 4.98
C MET A 56 8.67 15.79 3.50
N PHE A 57 8.22 17.00 3.17
CA PHE A 57 8.18 17.50 1.80
C PHE A 57 9.54 18.07 1.38
N GLU A 58 9.84 18.05 0.07
CA GLU A 58 11.11 18.57 -0.46
C GLU A 58 11.34 20.05 -0.17
N ASN A 59 10.26 20.82 0.01
CA ASN A 59 10.32 22.23 0.39
C ASN A 59 10.67 22.45 1.89
N GLY A 60 10.94 21.38 2.64
CA GLY A 60 11.27 21.40 4.06
C GLY A 60 10.06 21.45 5.01
N THR A 61 8.84 21.55 4.49
CA THR A 61 7.61 21.51 5.31
C THR A 61 7.39 20.09 5.83
N GLN A 62 6.84 19.97 7.04
CA GLN A 62 6.49 18.69 7.65
C GLN A 62 5.01 18.66 8.01
N LEU A 63 4.37 17.51 7.82
CA LEU A 63 3.00 17.27 8.25
C LEU A 63 2.96 15.99 9.07
N GLU A 64 2.30 16.05 10.21
CA GLU A 64 2.09 14.90 11.10
C GLU A 64 0.60 14.56 11.17
N GLY A 65 0.30 13.28 11.34
CA GLY A 65 -1.06 12.80 11.51
C GLY A 65 -1.09 11.38 12.03
N THR A 66 -2.28 10.79 12.04
CA THR A 66 -2.51 9.41 12.46
C THR A 66 -3.33 8.72 11.39
N LEU A 67 -2.97 7.47 11.07
CA LEU A 67 -3.75 6.65 10.16
C LEU A 67 -5.09 6.28 10.79
N ASP A 68 -6.10 6.05 9.96
CA ASP A 68 -7.43 5.65 10.40
C ASP A 68 -7.52 4.14 10.74
N ASP A 69 -8.74 3.67 10.98
CA ASP A 69 -9.06 2.28 11.31
C ASP A 69 -8.70 1.28 10.19
N LYS A 70 -8.38 1.77 8.99
CA LYS A 70 -7.99 0.99 7.81
C LYS A 70 -6.50 1.16 7.46
N GLY A 71 -5.73 1.83 8.32
CA GLY A 71 -4.33 2.15 8.01
C GLY A 71 -4.20 3.12 6.84
N GLU A 72 -5.21 3.97 6.61
CA GLU A 72 -5.24 4.95 5.54
C GLU A 72 -5.19 6.38 6.10
N ALA A 73 -4.62 7.32 5.33
CA ALA A 73 -4.74 8.75 5.57
C ALA A 73 -4.76 9.51 4.26
N ARG A 74 -5.45 10.65 4.23
CA ARG A 74 -5.59 11.49 3.05
C ARG A 74 -5.21 12.93 3.35
N ILE A 75 -4.30 13.48 2.54
CA ILE A 75 -3.83 14.85 2.65
C ILE A 75 -4.26 15.62 1.41
N GLU A 76 -5.04 16.67 1.63
CA GLU A 76 -5.51 17.58 0.59
C GLU A 76 -4.47 18.67 0.32
N ASN A 77 -4.14 18.91 -0.95
CA ASN A 77 -3.19 19.92 -1.41
C ASN A 77 -1.80 19.80 -0.76
N PRO A 78 -1.11 18.65 -0.90
CA PRO A 78 0.25 18.54 -0.42
C PRO A 78 1.13 19.60 -1.12
N PRO A 79 2.07 20.23 -0.39
CA PRO A 79 2.88 21.31 -0.94
C PRO A 79 3.90 20.83 -1.99
N GLY A 80 4.07 19.53 -2.16
CA GLY A 80 4.95 18.92 -3.16
C GLY A 80 5.15 17.42 -2.93
N PRO A 81 6.08 16.79 -3.66
CA PRO A 81 6.56 15.45 -3.33
C PRO A 81 7.27 15.43 -1.98
N GLY A 82 7.32 14.26 -1.35
CA GLY A 82 7.93 14.09 -0.04
C GLY A 82 8.16 12.64 0.34
N LYS A 83 8.79 12.45 1.48
CA LYS A 83 9.04 11.13 2.11
C LYS A 83 8.08 10.95 3.28
N VAL A 84 7.46 9.77 3.38
CA VAL A 84 6.56 9.42 4.49
C VAL A 84 7.31 8.50 5.45
N PHE A 85 7.18 8.79 6.74
CA PHE A 85 7.69 7.99 7.85
C PHE A 85 6.50 7.50 8.67
N PHE A 86 6.49 6.21 8.98
CA PHE A 86 5.43 5.57 9.75
C PHE A 86 5.94 5.18 11.14
N GLY A 87 5.10 5.38 12.14
CA GLY A 87 5.26 4.80 13.46
C GLY A 87 4.64 3.41 13.54
N TYR A 88 4.59 2.89 14.77
CA TYR A 88 4.04 1.57 15.06
C TYR A 88 2.51 1.57 15.13
N ASP A 89 1.93 0.40 14.90
CA ASP A 89 0.52 0.11 15.20
C ASP A 89 0.21 0.46 16.66
N GLN A 90 -0.86 1.20 16.88
CA GLN A 90 -1.28 1.64 18.22
C GLN A 90 -2.50 0.87 18.72
N ARG A 91 -2.89 -0.24 18.08
CA ARG A 91 -3.94 -1.11 18.59
C ARG A 91 -3.52 -1.77 19.88
N ASP A 92 -4.49 -1.91 20.78
CA ASP A 92 -4.33 -2.74 21.96
C ASP A 92 -4.01 -4.18 21.55
N ALA A 93 -3.09 -4.80 22.27
CA ALA A 93 -2.79 -6.21 22.10
C ALA A 93 -4.07 -7.03 22.34
N PHE A 94 -4.51 -7.74 21.32
CA PHE A 94 -5.62 -8.68 21.44
C PHE A 94 -5.07 -10.09 21.65
N ALA A 95 -5.78 -10.87 22.46
CA ALA A 95 -5.47 -12.29 22.57
C ALA A 95 -5.73 -12.95 21.21
N TYR A 96 -4.83 -13.83 20.79
CA TYR A 96 -5.15 -14.76 19.72
C TYR A 96 -6.45 -15.49 20.06
N PRO A 97 -7.31 -15.77 19.06
CA PRO A 97 -8.52 -16.55 19.30
C PRO A 97 -8.15 -17.81 20.06
N GLU A 98 -8.87 -18.08 21.15
CA GLU A 98 -8.59 -19.24 21.98
C GLU A 98 -8.78 -20.51 21.13
N ARG A 99 -7.71 -21.31 21.03
CA ARG A 99 -7.81 -22.60 20.35
C ARG A 99 -8.83 -23.47 21.10
N PRO A 100 -9.67 -24.23 20.40
CA PRO A 100 -10.61 -25.12 21.04
C PRO A 100 -9.90 -26.09 21.97
N ARG A 101 -10.51 -26.33 23.13
CA ARG A 101 -9.96 -27.24 24.13
C ARG A 101 -9.92 -28.66 23.56
N ASN A 102 -8.79 -29.35 23.77
CA ASN A 102 -8.64 -30.74 23.37
C ASN A 102 -9.75 -31.63 24.01
N PRO A 103 -10.56 -32.35 23.22
CA PRO A 103 -11.70 -33.15 23.71
C PRO A 103 -11.29 -34.34 24.59
N ILE A 104 -10.05 -34.82 24.47
CA ILE A 104 -9.51 -35.93 25.28
C ILE A 104 -8.61 -35.46 26.41
N PHE A 105 -8.56 -34.15 26.67
CA PHE A 105 -7.75 -33.61 27.77
C PHE A 105 -8.19 -34.19 29.12
N GLY A 106 -7.27 -34.90 29.78
CA GLY A 106 -7.52 -35.56 31.06
C GLY A 106 -8.17 -36.95 30.97
N PHE A 107 -8.50 -37.43 29.77
CA PHE A 107 -8.96 -38.80 29.56
C PHE A 107 -7.79 -39.77 29.81
N ARG A 108 -8.03 -40.80 30.62
CA ARG A 108 -7.05 -41.86 30.92
C ARG A 108 -7.57 -43.17 30.35
N PRO A 109 -7.09 -43.63 29.18
CA PRO A 109 -7.55 -44.87 28.59
C PRO A 109 -7.17 -46.06 29.49
N THR A 110 -8.12 -46.97 29.68
CA THR A 110 -7.93 -48.20 30.47
C THR A 110 -7.71 -49.44 29.63
N SER A 111 -7.95 -49.34 28.32
CA SER A 111 -7.71 -50.40 27.34
C SER A 111 -7.18 -49.82 26.01
N PRO A 112 -6.59 -50.66 25.14
CA PRO A 112 -6.20 -50.24 23.80
C PRO A 112 -7.38 -49.78 22.93
N GLU A 113 -8.56 -50.38 23.12
CA GLU A 113 -9.78 -49.98 22.41
C GLU A 113 -10.21 -48.56 22.83
N ASP A 114 -10.25 -48.30 24.14
CA ASP A 114 -10.57 -46.97 24.68
C ASP A 114 -9.61 -45.89 24.15
N ALA A 115 -8.33 -46.23 24.05
CA ALA A 115 -7.31 -45.33 23.50
C ALA A 115 -7.55 -45.03 22.02
N ARG A 116 -7.89 -46.06 21.23
CA ARG A 116 -8.19 -45.91 19.80
C ARG A 116 -9.41 -45.04 19.58
N GLU A 117 -10.48 -45.26 20.36
CA GLU A 117 -11.69 -44.46 20.27
C GLU A 117 -11.44 -42.99 20.67
N ALA A 118 -10.64 -42.76 21.71
CA ALA A 118 -10.24 -41.41 22.10
C ALA A 118 -9.45 -40.68 20.98
N LEU A 119 -8.53 -41.38 20.32
CA LEU A 119 -7.80 -40.83 19.18
C LEU A 119 -8.73 -40.52 18.00
N GLU A 120 -9.71 -41.37 17.70
CA GLU A 120 -10.72 -41.10 16.67
C GLU A 120 -11.55 -39.85 16.99
N ARG A 121 -11.97 -39.68 18.26
CA ARG A 121 -12.69 -38.47 18.69
C ARG A 121 -11.84 -37.22 18.55
N TYR A 122 -10.55 -37.28 18.90
CA TYR A 122 -9.62 -36.16 18.72
C TYR A 122 -9.43 -35.82 17.25
N ALA A 123 -9.12 -36.82 16.42
CA ALA A 123 -8.90 -36.65 14.99
C ALA A 123 -10.13 -36.06 14.29
N LYS A 124 -11.34 -36.49 14.70
CA LYS A 124 -12.56 -35.89 14.19
C LYS A 124 -12.71 -34.43 14.59
N ALA A 125 -12.50 -34.09 15.86
CA ALA A 125 -12.62 -32.70 16.32
C ALA A 125 -11.59 -31.78 15.66
N GLU A 126 -10.38 -32.29 15.40
CA GLU A 126 -9.35 -31.58 14.65
C GLU A 126 -9.74 -31.39 13.19
N ALA A 127 -10.20 -32.44 12.51
CA ALA A 127 -10.65 -32.35 11.12
C ALA A 127 -11.82 -31.37 10.95
N ASP A 128 -12.83 -31.44 11.82
CA ASP A 128 -13.97 -30.50 11.79
C ASP A 128 -13.47 -29.05 12.01
N TYR A 129 -12.52 -28.83 12.93
CA TYR A 129 -11.91 -27.51 13.12
C TYR A 129 -11.14 -27.03 11.89
N MET A 130 -10.40 -27.92 11.21
CA MET A 130 -9.66 -27.55 10.00
C MET A 130 -10.60 -27.18 8.87
N GLU A 131 -11.68 -27.95 8.66
CA GLU A 131 -12.67 -27.69 7.61
C GLU A 131 -13.44 -26.38 7.83
N ASP A 132 -13.74 -26.02 9.09
CA ASP A 132 -14.46 -24.79 9.42
C ASP A 132 -13.60 -23.52 9.32
N ASN A 133 -12.27 -23.63 9.48
CA ASN A 133 -11.37 -22.47 9.61
C ASN A 133 -10.39 -22.28 8.44
N TYR A 134 -10.15 -23.31 7.63
CA TYR A 134 -9.17 -23.29 6.55
C TYR A 134 -9.78 -23.76 5.23
N PHE A 135 -9.20 -23.30 4.12
CA PHE A 135 -9.61 -23.78 2.81
C PHE A 135 -9.04 -25.18 2.52
N PRO A 136 -9.69 -25.99 1.65
CA PRO A 136 -9.25 -27.36 1.39
C PRO A 136 -7.81 -27.49 0.87
N ASP A 137 -7.32 -26.51 0.12
CA ASP A 137 -5.95 -26.43 -0.38
C ASP A 137 -4.95 -26.08 0.71
N GLU A 138 -5.30 -25.17 1.63
CA GLU A 138 -4.49 -24.86 2.82
C GLU A 138 -4.38 -26.08 3.75
N VAL A 139 -5.49 -26.78 4.00
CA VAL A 139 -5.50 -28.01 4.79
C VAL A 139 -4.58 -29.07 4.16
N ALA A 140 -4.61 -29.20 2.83
CA ALA A 140 -3.73 -30.11 2.11
C ALA A 140 -2.25 -29.74 2.27
N ALA A 141 -1.90 -28.45 2.24
CA ALA A 141 -0.54 -27.98 2.46
C ALA A 141 -0.06 -28.24 3.90
N ILE A 142 -0.91 -27.97 4.91
CA ILE A 142 -0.61 -28.26 6.32
C ILE A 142 -0.31 -29.75 6.52
N TYR A 143 -1.11 -30.64 5.91
CA TYR A 143 -0.92 -32.09 6.04
C TYR A 143 0.18 -32.67 5.13
N SER A 144 0.53 -32.00 4.04
CA SER A 144 1.63 -32.45 3.17
C SER A 144 2.99 -32.20 3.81
N GLY A 145 3.08 -31.20 4.70
CA GLY A 145 4.33 -30.78 5.33
C GLY A 145 5.23 -30.00 4.37
N ASP A 146 4.69 -29.56 3.23
CA ASP A 146 5.37 -28.68 2.26
C ASP A 146 5.27 -27.21 2.68
N GLU A 147 5.01 -26.93 3.96
CA GLU A 147 5.20 -25.59 4.48
C GLU A 147 6.70 -25.30 4.43
N ASP A 148 7.12 -24.63 3.36
CA ASP A 148 8.40 -23.93 3.26
C ASP A 148 8.40 -22.82 4.33
N TYR A 149 8.48 -23.22 5.61
CA TYR A 149 9.05 -22.34 6.60
C TYR A 149 10.47 -22.10 6.12
N ASP A 150 10.73 -20.89 5.61
CA ASP A 150 12.09 -20.35 5.59
C ASP A 150 12.56 -20.35 7.04
N ASP A 151 13.09 -21.48 7.49
CA ASP A 151 13.88 -21.54 8.69
C ASP A 151 15.13 -20.73 8.36
N LEU A 152 15.07 -19.43 8.65
CA LEU A 152 16.17 -18.49 8.56
C LEU A 152 17.34 -18.88 9.49
N SER A 153 17.31 -20.07 10.12
CA SER A 153 18.48 -20.66 10.78
C SER A 153 19.73 -20.61 9.91
N GLY A 154 19.58 -20.76 8.59
CA GLY A 154 20.68 -20.61 7.62
C GLY A 154 21.26 -19.20 7.54
N ASP A 155 20.47 -18.14 7.73
CA ASP A 155 20.93 -16.75 7.65
C ASP A 155 21.83 -16.35 8.82
N TYR A 156 21.75 -17.09 9.93
CA TYR A 156 22.63 -16.92 11.09
C TYR A 156 23.83 -17.86 11.08
N GLU A 157 23.92 -18.74 10.09
CA GLU A 157 25.10 -19.57 9.91
C GLU A 157 26.23 -18.67 9.40
N TYR A 158 27.16 -18.32 10.29
CA TYR A 158 28.38 -17.56 9.97
C TYR A 158 29.31 -18.41 9.08
N VAL A 159 28.94 -18.61 7.82
CA VAL A 159 29.73 -19.34 6.83
C VAL A 159 30.84 -18.41 6.33
N GLY A 160 32.03 -18.56 6.90
CA GLY A 160 33.27 -18.00 6.34
C GLY A 160 33.99 -16.94 7.17
N GLU A 161 33.42 -16.43 8.27
CA GLU A 161 34.06 -15.35 9.05
C GLU A 161 35.22 -15.81 9.96
N PHE A 162 35.50 -17.11 10.04
CA PHE A 162 36.64 -17.64 10.80
C PHE A 162 37.92 -17.83 9.98
N ALA A 163 37.86 -17.69 8.65
CA ALA A 163 39.06 -17.53 7.87
C ALA A 163 39.48 -16.06 8.00
N PRO A 164 40.71 -15.73 8.45
CA PRO A 164 41.21 -14.37 8.34
C PRO A 164 41.20 -14.04 6.85
N ASP A 165 40.24 -13.23 6.43
CA ASP A 165 40.19 -12.76 5.06
C ASP A 165 41.50 -12.03 4.81
N ARG A 166 42.24 -12.46 3.78
CA ARG A 166 43.41 -11.73 3.33
C ARG A 166 42.85 -10.53 2.58
N HIS A 167 42.39 -9.55 3.34
CA HIS A 167 42.13 -8.22 2.82
C HIS A 167 43.46 -7.64 2.35
N ASP A 168 43.81 -7.93 1.10
CA ASP A 168 44.55 -6.97 0.30
C ASP A 168 43.63 -5.75 0.23
N HIS A 169 43.92 -4.75 1.08
CA HIS A 169 43.22 -3.47 1.10
C HIS A 169 43.40 -2.79 -0.27
N ASP A 170 42.49 -3.02 -1.19
CA ASP A 170 42.25 -2.10 -2.29
C ASP A 170 41.34 -1.00 -1.75
N GLU A 171 41.91 0.17 -1.50
CA GLU A 171 41.23 1.41 -1.10
C GLU A 171 40.38 1.99 -2.25
N SER A 172 39.61 1.16 -2.96
CA SER A 172 38.63 1.64 -3.93
C SER A 172 37.26 1.69 -3.24
N PRO A 173 36.73 2.88 -2.91
CA PRO A 173 35.40 3.01 -2.31
C PRO A 173 34.38 2.32 -3.21
N GLY A 174 33.55 1.46 -2.60
CA GLY A 174 32.53 0.68 -3.29
C GLY A 174 31.78 1.52 -4.32
N THR A 175 31.92 1.12 -5.57
CA THR A 175 31.21 1.71 -6.70
C THR A 175 29.74 1.35 -6.52
N HIS A 176 28.96 2.31 -6.05
CA HIS A 176 27.51 2.22 -5.99
C HIS A 176 27.00 2.69 -7.35
N ASP A 177 26.27 1.83 -8.06
CA ASP A 177 25.59 2.24 -9.28
C ASP A 177 24.46 3.22 -8.92
N GLU A 178 24.68 4.50 -9.18
CA GLU A 178 23.65 5.53 -9.15
C GLU A 178 22.70 5.35 -10.34
N VAL A 179 21.47 4.88 -10.09
CA VAL A 179 20.41 4.98 -11.09
C VAL A 179 19.84 6.39 -11.06
N VAL A 180 20.36 7.25 -11.93
CA VAL A 180 19.83 8.61 -12.12
C VAL A 180 18.52 8.52 -12.90
N LEU A 181 17.39 8.80 -12.25
CA LEU A 181 16.10 8.98 -12.92
C LEU A 181 16.05 10.38 -13.56
N THR A 182 16.71 10.54 -14.71
CA THR A 182 16.43 11.69 -15.58
C THR A 182 15.21 11.39 -16.46
N GLY A 183 14.22 12.26 -16.37
CA GLY A 183 13.22 12.56 -17.41
C GLY A 183 12.68 11.41 -18.26
N ASN A 184 11.48 10.95 -17.92
CA ASN A 184 10.36 10.69 -18.83
C ASN A 184 10.64 10.18 -20.27
N GLU A 185 11.40 9.10 -20.48
CA GLU A 185 11.23 8.25 -21.67
C GLU A 185 11.50 6.78 -21.30
N GLY A 186 10.42 6.00 -21.16
CA GLY A 186 10.53 4.56 -20.96
C GLY A 186 11.12 3.89 -22.20
N ARG A 187 12.39 3.46 -22.12
CA ARG A 187 12.96 2.30 -22.82
C ARG A 187 14.39 2.02 -22.36
N PRO A 188 14.73 0.78 -21.96
CA PRO A 188 16.11 0.38 -21.75
C PRO A 188 16.83 0.21 -23.10
N GLY A 189 17.97 0.87 -23.27
CA GLY A 189 18.89 0.64 -24.39
C GLY A 189 19.77 -0.58 -24.13
N ALA A 190 19.92 -1.44 -25.12
CA ALA A 190 20.74 -2.65 -25.06
C ALA A 190 22.25 -2.33 -25.13
N PRO A 191 23.12 -3.09 -24.44
CA PRO A 191 24.57 -2.91 -24.52
C PRO A 191 25.15 -3.45 -25.83
N ALA A 192 26.23 -2.80 -26.29
CA ALA A 192 27.05 -3.21 -27.44
C ALA A 192 28.09 -4.28 -27.07
#